data_AF-A0A0L0JT79-F1
#
_entry.id   AF-A0A0L0JT79-F1
#
_cell.length_a   1.000
_cell.length_b   1.000
_cell.length_c   1.000
_cell.angle_alpha   90.00
_cell.angle_beta   90.00
_cell.angle_gamma   90.00
#
_symmetry.space_group_name_H-M   'P 1'
#
loop_
_entity.id
_entity.type
_entity.pdbx_description
1 polymer ?
#
loop_
_entity_poly.entity_id
_entity_poly.type
_entity_poly.pdbx_seq_one_letter_code
_entity_poly.pdbx_strand_id
1 'polypeptide(L)'
;MSLRDLLRQALPDAMRARDKVAVSALRATLAALDNAEAVPVDAGVLRGQAIEAVPVGVGATEAARRVLGEGDVVRIVRGEVDERLGAAGQVEGTAHAERLLAEAQVLLRFLEATAGSGPRTP
;
A
#
# COMPACT_ATOMS: atom_id res chain seq x y z
N MET A 1 4.57 1.08 18.25
CA MET A 1 3.76 1.89 17.32
C MET A 1 3.76 1.14 16.00
N SER A 2 2.61 0.87 15.38
CA SER A 2 2.59 0.05 14.16
C SER A 2 3.02 0.85 12.92
N LEU A 3 3.45 0.16 11.87
CA LEU A 3 3.73 0.78 10.55
C LEU A 3 2.52 1.56 10.03
N ARG A 4 1.32 1.01 10.18
CA ARG A 4 0.08 1.69 9.75
C ARG A 4 -0.15 3.00 10.51
N ASP A 5 0.13 3.01 11.81
CA ASP A 5 -0.01 4.22 12.63
C ASP A 5 0.98 5.31 12.21
N LEU A 6 2.21 4.92 11.88
CA LEU A 6 3.24 5.84 11.37
C LEU A 6 2.81 6.46 10.04
N LEU A 7 2.34 5.64 9.09
CA LEU A 7 1.86 6.13 7.79
C LEU A 7 0.67 7.09 7.94
N ARG A 8 -0.29 6.76 8.82
CA ARG A 8 -1.45 7.62 9.11
C ARG A 8 -1.05 8.96 9.73
N GLN A 9 -0.08 8.94 10.65
CA GLN A 9 0.39 10.16 11.32
C GLN A 9 1.24 11.05 10.41
N ALA A 10 1.98 10.46 9.47
CA ALA A 10 2.81 11.22 8.53
C ALA A 10 2.01 11.95 7.44
N LEU A 11 0.80 11.46 7.09
CA LEU A 11 0.01 12.03 6.01
C LEU A 11 -0.37 13.52 6.24
N PRO A 12 -0.91 13.92 7.41
CA PRO A 12 -1.15 15.33 7.70
C PRO A 12 0.11 16.21 7.59
N ASP A 13 1.27 15.72 8.00
CA ASP A 13 2.52 16.48 7.96
C ASP A 13 3.03 16.65 6.53
N ALA A 14 2.95 15.59 5.72
CA ALA A 14 3.23 15.66 4.28
C ALA A 14 2.30 16.67 3.57
N MET A 15 1.01 16.71 3.94
CA MET A 15 0.06 17.70 3.41
C MET A 15 0.43 19.13 3.79
N ARG A 16 0.84 19.37 5.04
CA ARG A 16 1.28 20.69 5.52
C ARG A 16 2.55 21.16 4.83
N ALA A 17 3.51 20.24 4.64
CA ALA A 17 4.75 20.49 3.92
C ALA A 17 4.56 20.64 2.40
N ARG A 18 3.34 20.37 1.88
CA ARG A 18 3.02 20.33 0.45
C ARG A 18 3.89 19.32 -0.33
N ASP A 19 4.33 18.26 0.34
CA ASP A 19 5.06 17.16 -0.27
C ASP A 19 4.07 16.27 -1.04
N LYS A 20 3.86 16.62 -2.30
CA LYS A 20 2.90 15.92 -3.17
C LYS A 20 3.29 14.45 -3.39
N VAL A 21 4.58 14.13 -3.39
CA VAL A 21 5.09 12.77 -3.58
C VAL A 21 4.72 11.93 -2.36
N ALA A 22 5.04 12.41 -1.16
CA ALA A 22 4.67 11.71 0.07
C ALA A 22 3.16 11.58 0.24
N VAL A 23 2.38 12.64 -0.04
CA VAL A 23 0.90 12.58 0.04
C VAL A 23 0.34 11.53 -0.91
N SER A 24 0.83 11.46 -2.15
CA SER A 24 0.42 10.47 -3.16
C SER A 24 0.69 9.05 -2.67
N ALA A 25 1.93 8.77 -2.27
CA ALA A 25 2.37 7.46 -1.80
C ALA A 25 1.59 7.00 -0.55
N LEU A 26 1.46 7.88 0.45
CA LEU A 26 0.80 7.56 1.72
C LEU A 26 -0.70 7.29 1.54
N ARG A 27 -1.41 8.09 0.73
CA ARG A 27 -2.84 7.87 0.48
C ARG A 27 -3.11 6.57 -0.26
N ALA A 28 -2.35 6.30 -1.32
CA ALA A 28 -2.51 5.07 -2.09
C ALA A 28 -2.25 3.83 -1.23
N THR A 29 -1.16 3.85 -0.44
CA THR A 29 -0.80 2.73 0.44
C THR A 29 -1.84 2.52 1.55
N LEU A 30 -2.33 3.59 2.18
CA LEU A 30 -3.38 3.49 3.19
C LEU A 30 -4.68 2.91 2.60
N ALA A 31 -5.04 3.31 1.38
CA ALA A 31 -6.19 2.74 0.68
C ALA A 31 -5.98 1.25 0.35
N ALA A 32 -4.77 0.84 -0.06
CA ALA A 32 -4.46 -0.58 -0.29
C ALA A 32 -4.59 -1.42 0.99
N LEU A 33 -4.13 -0.89 2.13
CA LEU A 33 -4.30 -1.52 3.44
C LEU A 33 -5.78 -1.63 3.83
N ASP A 34 -6.54 -0.54 3.68
CA ASP A 34 -7.98 -0.53 3.98
C ASP A 34 -8.74 -1.52 3.06
N ASN A 35 -8.34 -1.64 1.79
CA ASN A 35 -8.90 -2.64 0.85
C ASN A 35 -8.57 -4.08 1.25
N ALA A 36 -7.36 -4.34 1.73
CA ALA A 36 -6.94 -5.66 2.19
C ALA A 36 -7.65 -6.10 3.50
N GLU A 37 -8.15 -5.16 4.30
CA GLU A 37 -9.03 -5.44 5.44
C GLU A 37 -10.48 -5.71 5.01
N ALA A 38 -10.88 -5.17 3.86
CA ALA A 38 -12.23 -5.25 3.33
C ALA A 38 -12.50 -6.53 2.50
N VAL A 39 -11.48 -7.11 1.86
CA VAL A 39 -11.63 -8.26 0.94
C VAL A 39 -10.75 -9.44 1.38
N PRO A 40 -11.28 -10.67 1.48
CA PRO A 40 -10.45 -11.87 1.59
C PRO A 40 -9.56 -11.98 0.36
N VAL A 41 -8.24 -11.99 0.56
CA VAL A 41 -7.23 -12.00 -0.50
C VAL A 41 -7.17 -13.33 -1.26
N ASP A 42 -8.17 -13.63 -2.07
CA ASP A 42 -8.00 -14.51 -3.24
C ASP A 42 -7.43 -13.67 -4.39
N ALA A 43 -6.16 -13.29 -4.26
CA ALA A 43 -5.39 -12.54 -5.25
C ALA A 43 -4.97 -13.44 -6.43
N GLY A 44 -5.93 -14.15 -7.04
CA GLY A 44 -5.68 -15.11 -8.12
C GLY A 44 -6.43 -14.88 -9.43
N VAL A 45 -7.44 -14.00 -9.51
CA VAL A 45 -8.39 -14.03 -10.65
C VAL A 45 -8.71 -12.66 -11.26
N LEU A 46 -7.75 -11.72 -11.35
CA LEU A 46 -7.97 -10.52 -12.18
C LEU A 46 -6.82 -10.23 -13.14
N ARG A 47 -6.26 -11.30 -13.71
CA ARG A 47 -5.55 -11.24 -15.00
C ARG A 47 -6.48 -11.82 -16.08
N GLY A 48 -7.19 -10.95 -16.80
CA GLY A 48 -7.85 -11.33 -18.06
C GLY A 48 -9.33 -10.94 -18.15
N GLN A 49 -9.58 -9.90 -18.94
CA GLN A 49 -10.65 -9.83 -19.95
C GLN A 49 -11.84 -10.79 -19.78
N ALA A 50 -12.97 -10.28 -19.28
CA ALA A 50 -14.34 -10.48 -19.79
C ALA A 50 -15.36 -10.03 -18.72
N ILE A 51 -16.02 -8.90 -18.96
CA ILE A 51 -17.22 -8.49 -18.23
C ILE A 51 -18.38 -9.23 -18.90
N GLU A 52 -18.86 -10.33 -18.34
CA GLU A 52 -20.20 -10.90 -18.61
C GLU A 52 -20.44 -12.02 -17.56
N ALA A 53 -21.16 -11.70 -16.48
CA ALA A 53 -22.11 -12.60 -15.78
C ALA A 53 -22.45 -12.04 -14.40
N VAL A 54 -23.59 -11.35 -14.31
CA VAL A 54 -24.33 -11.24 -13.05
C VAL A 54 -25.20 -12.49 -12.90
N PRO A 55 -25.23 -13.09 -11.70
CA PRO A 55 -26.54 -13.32 -11.09
C PRO A 55 -26.63 -12.66 -9.71
N VAL A 56 -27.80 -12.09 -9.48
CA VAL A 56 -28.25 -11.48 -8.24
C VAL A 56 -28.21 -12.50 -7.10
N GLY A 57 -27.41 -12.21 -6.07
CA GLY A 57 -27.42 -12.90 -4.78
C GLY A 57 -27.52 -11.87 -3.66
N VAL A 58 -28.75 -11.65 -3.18
CA VAL A 58 -29.01 -10.84 -1.99
C VAL A 58 -28.50 -11.64 -0.79
N GLY A 59 -27.30 -11.28 -0.33
CA GLY A 59 -26.70 -11.85 0.86
C GLY A 59 -25.83 -10.78 1.47
N ALA A 60 -26.22 -10.33 2.67
CA ALA A 60 -25.42 -9.47 3.52
C ALA A 60 -24.06 -10.13 3.74
N THR A 61 -23.10 -9.81 2.89
CA THR A 61 -21.69 -10.04 3.18
C THR A 61 -21.25 -8.84 4.01
N GLU A 62 -21.74 -8.83 5.24
CA GLU A 62 -20.99 -8.35 6.38
C GLU A 62 -19.74 -9.23 6.46
N ALA A 63 -18.84 -9.09 5.49
CA ALA A 63 -17.57 -9.76 5.46
C ALA A 63 -16.83 -9.23 6.68
N ALA A 64 -16.67 -10.09 7.68
CA ALA A 64 -15.98 -9.76 8.91
C ALA A 64 -14.63 -9.13 8.54
N ARG A 65 -14.50 -7.82 8.78
CA ARG A 65 -13.28 -7.06 8.53
C ARG A 65 -12.11 -7.83 9.13
N ARG A 66 -11.19 -8.30 8.29
CA ARG A 66 -10.00 -9.01 8.76
C ARG A 66 -9.04 -7.97 9.32
N VAL A 67 -8.71 -8.06 10.61
CA VAL A 67 -7.65 -7.22 11.19
C VAL A 67 -6.32 -7.69 10.58
N LEU A 68 -5.61 -6.80 9.87
CA LEU A 68 -4.28 -7.11 9.37
C LEU A 68 -3.29 -7.18 10.54
N GLY A 69 -2.54 -8.28 10.62
CA GLY A 69 -1.40 -8.36 11.50
C GLY A 69 -0.26 -7.43 11.02
N GLU A 70 0.66 -7.09 11.92
CA GLU A 70 1.79 -6.21 11.57
C GLU A 70 2.64 -6.76 10.41
N GLY A 71 2.87 -8.07 10.37
CA GLY A 71 3.57 -8.72 9.25
C GLY A 71 2.84 -8.61 7.92
N ASP A 72 1.50 -8.64 7.93
CA ASP A 72 0.71 -8.44 6.71
C ASP A 72 0.78 -6.98 6.22
N VAL A 73 0.75 -6.01 7.14
CA VAL A 73 0.95 -4.60 6.80
C VAL A 73 2.32 -4.39 6.17
N VAL A 74 3.40 -4.94 6.76
CA VAL A 74 4.76 -4.87 6.20
C VAL A 74 4.82 -5.50 4.81
N ARG A 75 4.21 -6.69 4.62
CA ARG A 75 4.17 -7.38 3.33
C ARG A 75 3.46 -6.56 2.26
N ILE A 76 2.31 -5.95 2.59
CA ILE A 76 1.56 -5.11 1.65
C ILE A 76 2.37 -3.87 1.27
N VAL A 77 2.96 -3.17 2.24
CA VAL A 77 3.77 -1.98 1.97
C VAL A 77 5.01 -2.30 1.13
N ARG A 78 5.62 -3.49 1.30
CA ARG A 78 6.68 -3.97 0.42
C ARG A 78 6.19 -4.23 -1.00
N GLY A 79 5.03 -4.88 -1.17
CA GLY A 79 4.39 -5.05 -2.47
C GLY A 79 4.16 -3.71 -3.19
N GLU A 80 3.66 -2.71 -2.47
CA GLU A 80 3.46 -1.36 -2.99
C GLU A 80 4.76 -0.66 -3.45
N VAL A 81 5.89 -0.96 -2.79
CA VAL A 81 7.22 -0.50 -3.23
C VAL A 81 7.62 -1.22 -4.51
N ASP A 82 7.51 -2.55 -4.54
CA ASP A 82 7.90 -3.37 -5.69
C ASP A 82 7.08 -3.00 -6.95
N GLU A 83 5.78 -2.74 -6.79
CA GLU A 83 4.91 -2.27 -7.87
C GLU A 83 5.37 -0.93 -8.45
N ARG A 84 5.74 0.04 -7.59
CA ARG A 84 6.25 1.34 -8.04
C ARG A 84 7.59 1.23 -8.76
N LEU A 85 8.50 0.41 -8.24
CA LEU A 85 9.80 0.16 -8.88
C LEU A 85 9.62 -0.53 -10.23
N GLY A 86 8.76 -1.55 -10.29
CA GLY A 86 8.42 -2.25 -11.52
C GLY A 86 7.80 -1.33 -12.56
N ALA A 87 6.81 -0.52 -12.17
CA ALA A 87 6.17 0.47 -13.03
C ALA A 87 7.14 1.53 -13.51
N ALA A 88 8.05 2.03 -12.65
CA ALA A 88 9.08 2.99 -13.04
C ALA A 88 10.00 2.43 -14.13
N GLY A 89 10.38 1.16 -14.04
CA GLY A 89 11.13 0.47 -15.08
C GLY A 89 10.39 0.32 -16.41
N GLN A 90 9.05 0.31 -16.41
CA GLN A 90 8.26 0.28 -17.66
C GLN A 90 8.20 1.65 -18.37
N VAL A 91 8.42 2.74 -17.64
CA VAL A 91 8.36 4.12 -18.16
C VAL A 91 9.68 4.87 -17.97
N GLU A 92 10.79 4.14 -18.02
CA GLU A 92 12.15 4.65 -17.75
C GLU A 92 12.49 5.90 -18.58
N GLY A 93 13.27 6.81 -17.99
CA GLY A 93 13.69 8.06 -18.64
C GLY A 93 12.62 9.15 -18.68
N THR A 94 11.46 8.95 -18.05
CA THR A 94 10.40 9.96 -17.95
C THR A 94 10.32 10.57 -16.55
N ALA A 95 9.76 11.79 -16.47
CA ALA A 95 9.39 12.40 -15.19
C ALA A 95 8.38 11.54 -14.38
N HIS A 96 7.65 10.65 -15.05
CA HIS A 96 6.77 9.70 -14.37
C HIS A 96 7.57 8.61 -13.63
N ALA A 97 8.63 8.08 -14.24
CA ALA A 97 9.55 7.15 -13.58
C ALA A 97 10.19 7.78 -12.35
N GLU A 98 10.72 9.00 -12.47
CA GLU A 98 11.32 9.72 -11.34
C GLU A 98 10.33 9.91 -10.18
N ARG A 99 9.08 10.24 -10.48
CA ARG A 99 8.02 10.34 -9.48
C ARG A 99 7.76 9.00 -8.80
N LEU A 100 7.62 7.90 -9.54
CA LEU A 100 7.38 6.57 -8.98
C LEU A 100 8.53 6.11 -8.08
N LEU A 101 9.77 6.38 -8.49
CA LEU A 101 10.96 6.11 -7.68
C LEU A 101 10.97 6.93 -6.38
N ALA A 102 10.60 8.21 -6.46
CA ALA A 102 10.50 9.07 -5.28
C ALA A 102 9.38 8.60 -4.32
N GLU A 103 8.23 8.16 -4.85
CA GLU A 103 7.15 7.58 -4.05
C GLU A 103 7.60 6.27 -3.36
N ALA A 104 8.33 5.39 -4.05
CA ALA A 104 8.89 4.17 -3.48
C ALA A 104 9.87 4.48 -2.33
N GLN A 105 10.74 5.49 -2.51
CA GLN A 105 11.66 5.94 -1.46
C GLN A 105 10.95 6.48 -0.21
N VAL A 106 9.79 7.12 -0.35
CA VAL A 106 8.98 7.51 0.81
C VAL A 106 8.60 6.28 1.63
N LEU A 107 8.06 5.24 0.99
CA LEU A 107 7.60 4.04 1.69
C LEU A 107 8.75 3.23 2.32
N LEU A 108 9.90 3.14 1.63
CA LEU A 108 11.10 2.48 2.15
C LEU A 108 11.56 3.09 3.49
N ARG A 109 11.53 4.42 3.63
CA ARG A 109 11.90 5.09 4.89
C ARG A 109 11.03 4.65 6.07
N PHE A 110 9.74 4.38 5.86
CA PHE A 110 8.86 3.88 6.92
C PHE A 110 9.11 2.41 7.25
N LEU A 111 9.43 1.58 6.24
CA LEU A 111 9.82 0.19 6.46
C LEU A 111 11.13 0.08 7.25
N GLU A 112 12.10 0.95 6.98
CA GLU A 112 13.37 1.03 7.72
C GLU A 112 13.17 1.52 9.15
N ALA A 113 12.38 2.58 9.34
CA ALA A 113 12.09 3.13 10.67
C ALA A 113 11.38 2.12 11.59
N THR A 114 10.52 1.27 11.02
CA THR A 114 9.82 0.21 11.77
C THR A 114 10.73 -0.98 12.07
N ALA A 115 11.57 -1.40 11.12
CA ALA A 115 12.57 -2.44 11.35
C ALA A 115 13.60 -2.03 12.43
N GLY A 116 14.01 -0.77 12.46
CA GLY A 116 14.94 -0.23 13.45
C GLY A 116 14.36 -0.07 14.87
N SER A 117 13.02 -0.13 15.00
CA SER A 117 12.31 -0.04 16.28
C SER A 117 11.99 -1.41 16.91
N GLY A 118 12.29 -2.53 16.22
CA GLY A 118 12.19 -3.87 16.78
C GLY A 118 13.33 -4.15 17.79
N PRO A 119 13.16 -5.11 18.72
CA PRO A 119 14.21 -5.44 19.66
C PRO A 119 15.45 -5.92 18.90
N ARG A 120 16.52 -5.11 18.94
CA ARG A 120 17.87 -5.54 18.54
C ARG A 120 18.28 -6.64 19.51
N THR A 121 18.16 -7.89 19.07
CA THR A 121 18.69 -9.02 19.83
C THR A 121 20.22 -8.93 19.77
N PRO A 122 20.91 -9.01 20.93
CA PRO A 122 22.36 -8.86 21.02
C PRO A 122 23.14 -9.97 20.33
#